data_AF-A0A376KIT5-F1
#
_entry.id   AF-A0A376KIT5-F1
#
_cell.length_a   1.000
_cell.length_b   1.000
_cell.length_c   1.000
_cell.angle_alpha   90.00
_cell.angle_beta   90.00
_cell.angle_gamma   90.00
#
_symmetry.space_group_name_H-M   'P 1'
#
loop_
_entity.id
_entity.type
_entity.pdbx_description
1 polymer ?
#
loop_
_entity_poly.entity_id
_entity_poly.type
_entity_poly.pdbx_seq_one_letter_code
_entity_poly.pdbx_strand_id
1 'polypeptide(L)'
;MNISEVDLRKLTVSDPFLGQYQQLVRDVVISYQWDALNDRIPEAEPSHAIENFRIAAGLQEGEFYGMVFQDSDVAKWLEAVAWSLCQKPDAELEKTADEVIELDRLRPMRRRLSQYLLYGKSTPKKRWSNLAECHELYCAGHPD
;
A
#
# COMPACT_ATOMS: atom_id res chain seq x y z
N MET A 1 36.79 0.32 3.17
CA MET A 1 36.17 -0.58 2.18
C MET A 1 35.17 0.28 1.42
N ASN A 2 35.43 0.62 0.15
CA ASN A 2 34.46 1.37 -0.65
C ASN A 2 33.39 0.38 -1.10
N ILE A 3 32.18 0.52 -0.56
CA ILE A 3 31.01 -0.20 -1.02
C ILE A 3 30.48 0.58 -2.22
N SER A 4 30.61 0.03 -3.43
CA SER A 4 29.94 0.56 -4.60
C SER A 4 28.51 0.06 -4.61
N GLU A 5 27.55 0.95 -4.37
CA GLU A 5 26.12 0.63 -4.51
C GLU A 5 25.77 0.42 -5.99
N VAL A 6 24.90 -0.56 -6.26
CA VAL A 6 24.42 -0.85 -7.60
C VAL A 6 23.27 0.09 -7.94
N ASP A 7 23.37 0.78 -9.08
CA ASP A 7 22.26 1.57 -9.61
C ASP A 7 21.16 0.66 -10.14
N LEU A 8 20.10 0.51 -9.36
CA LEU A 8 18.95 -0.35 -9.68
C LEU A 8 18.26 0.04 -10.99
N ARG A 9 18.38 1.30 -11.43
CA ARG A 9 17.82 1.77 -12.71
C ARG A 9 18.60 1.30 -13.93
N LYS A 10 19.81 0.78 -13.71
CA LYS A 10 20.71 0.23 -14.73
C LYS A 10 20.84 -1.29 -14.64
N LEU A 11 20.09 -1.93 -13.76
CA LEU A 11 20.10 -3.38 -13.57
C LEU A 11 18.96 -4.01 -14.37
N THR A 12 19.32 -4.96 -15.23
CA THR A 12 18.36 -5.74 -16.02
C THR A 12 18.50 -7.22 -15.69
N VAL A 13 17.38 -7.86 -15.33
CA VAL A 13 17.33 -9.32 -15.18
C VAL A 13 17.16 -9.96 -16.56
N SER A 14 18.18 -10.69 -17.01
CA SER A 14 18.19 -11.39 -18.30
C SER A 14 17.81 -12.87 -18.20
N ASP A 15 17.68 -13.40 -16.99
CA ASP A 15 17.24 -14.77 -16.75
C ASP A 15 15.78 -14.96 -17.24
N PRO A 16 15.49 -15.91 -18.14
CA PRO A 16 14.16 -16.09 -18.69
C PRO A 16 13.09 -16.42 -17.64
N PHE A 17 13.46 -17.16 -16.59
CA PHE A 17 12.53 -17.57 -15.56
C PHE A 17 12.14 -16.39 -14.66
N LEU A 18 13.11 -15.73 -14.03
CA LEU A 18 12.86 -14.57 -13.17
C LEU A 18 12.33 -13.36 -13.96
N GLY A 19 12.81 -13.15 -15.18
CA GLY A 19 12.36 -12.08 -16.06
C GLY A 19 10.88 -12.20 -16.43
N GLN A 20 10.39 -13.43 -16.65
CA GLN A 20 8.95 -13.67 -16.90
C GLN A 20 8.09 -13.30 -15.69
N TYR A 21 8.49 -13.65 -14.48
CA TYR A 21 7.74 -13.25 -13.27
C TYR A 21 7.77 -11.74 -13.05
N GLN A 22 8.90 -11.08 -13.26
CA GLN A 22 8.97 -9.61 -13.15
C GLN A 22 8.06 -8.91 -14.17
N GLN A 23 8.03 -9.40 -15.42
CA GLN A 23 7.12 -8.89 -16.44
C GLN A 23 5.67 -9.13 -16.07
N LEU A 24 5.32 -10.34 -15.61
CA LEU A 24 3.97 -10.65 -15.14
C LEU A 24 3.53 -9.72 -14.01
N VAL A 25 4.41 -9.48 -13.03
CA VAL A 25 4.09 -8.58 -11.90
C VAL A 25 3.80 -7.17 -12.41
N ARG A 26 4.70 -6.62 -13.23
CA ARG A 26 4.57 -5.26 -13.77
C ARG A 26 3.35 -5.10 -14.68
N ASP A 27 3.20 -6.01 -15.63
CA ASP A 27 2.27 -5.83 -16.76
C ASP A 27 0.85 -6.34 -16.43
N VAL A 28 0.68 -7.12 -15.36
CA VAL A 28 -0.61 -7.70 -14.96
C VAL A 28 -0.92 -7.51 -13.48
N VAL A 29 -0.05 -8.01 -12.58
CA VAL A 29 -0.39 -8.15 -11.16
C VAL A 29 -0.62 -6.80 -10.48
N ILE A 30 0.25 -5.81 -10.72
CA ILE A 30 0.14 -4.49 -10.08
C ILE A 30 -1.19 -3.81 -10.46
N SER A 31 -1.58 -3.87 -11.73
CA SER A 31 -2.86 -3.31 -12.21
C SER A 31 -4.06 -4.03 -11.60
N TYR A 32 -4.03 -5.37 -11.58
CA TYR A 32 -5.11 -6.15 -10.99
C TYR A 32 -5.25 -5.89 -9.48
N GLN A 33 -4.14 -5.83 -8.75
CA GLN A 33 -4.14 -5.49 -7.33
C GLN A 33 -4.67 -4.07 -7.09
N TRP A 34 -4.32 -3.11 -7.95
CA TRP A 34 -4.85 -1.75 -7.84
C TRP A 34 -6.38 -1.71 -7.98
N ASP A 35 -6.94 -2.48 -8.92
CA ASP A 35 -8.38 -2.60 -9.08
C ASP A 35 -9.03 -3.29 -7.87
N ALA A 36 -8.41 -4.33 -7.31
CA ALA A 36 -8.88 -4.98 -6.09
C ALA A 36 -8.88 -4.04 -4.88
N LEU A 37 -7.81 -3.27 -4.66
CA LEU A 37 -7.67 -2.31 -3.56
C LEU A 37 -8.67 -1.14 -3.65
N ASN A 38 -9.23 -0.90 -4.84
CA ASN A 38 -10.24 0.11 -5.11
C ASN A 38 -11.65 -0.49 -5.34
N ASP A 39 -11.85 -1.78 -5.03
CA ASP A 39 -13.14 -2.46 -5.13
C ASP A 39 -13.75 -2.44 -6.55
N ARG A 40 -12.90 -2.48 -7.59
CA ARG A 40 -13.30 -2.41 -9.00
C ARG A 40 -13.44 -3.78 -9.67
N ILE A 41 -13.33 -4.87 -8.91
CA ILE A 41 -13.44 -6.24 -9.40
C ILE A 41 -14.76 -6.83 -8.89
N PRO A 42 -15.83 -6.90 -9.73
CA PRO A 42 -17.16 -7.27 -9.27
C PRO A 42 -17.27 -8.67 -8.66
N GLU A 43 -16.43 -9.61 -9.09
CA GLU A 43 -16.44 -10.99 -8.62
C GLU A 43 -15.56 -11.23 -7.39
N ALA A 44 -14.81 -10.23 -6.92
CA ALA A 44 -13.95 -10.32 -5.76
C ALA A 44 -14.66 -9.82 -4.49
N GLU A 45 -14.28 -10.38 -3.33
CA GLU A 45 -14.66 -9.79 -2.05
C GLU A 45 -14.06 -8.37 -1.93
N PRO A 46 -14.83 -7.37 -1.48
CA PRO A 46 -14.33 -6.01 -1.33
C PRO A 46 -13.12 -5.91 -0.40
N SER A 47 -12.15 -5.09 -0.78
CA SER A 47 -10.97 -4.74 0.01
C SER A 47 -11.20 -3.51 0.88
N HIS A 48 -11.81 -2.45 0.35
CA HIS A 48 -11.92 -1.11 0.97
C HIS A 48 -10.59 -0.47 1.39
N ALA A 49 -9.43 -1.00 0.97
CA ALA A 49 -8.13 -0.52 1.44
C ALA A 49 -7.91 0.97 1.14
N ILE A 50 -8.15 1.41 -0.10
CA ILE A 50 -8.01 2.84 -0.45
C ILE A 50 -9.18 3.67 0.12
N GLU A 51 -10.38 3.11 0.23
CA GLU A 51 -11.52 3.80 0.85
C GLU A 51 -11.24 4.13 2.32
N ASN A 52 -10.67 3.20 3.08
CA ASN A 52 -10.25 3.41 4.47
C ASN A 52 -9.29 4.60 4.60
N PHE A 53 -8.38 4.79 3.63
CA PHE A 53 -7.48 5.94 3.61
C PHE A 53 -8.24 7.24 3.33
N ARG A 54 -9.20 7.25 2.40
CA ARG A 54 -10.07 8.42 2.13
C ARG A 54 -10.89 8.81 3.36
N ILE A 55 -11.46 7.83 4.06
CA ILE A 55 -12.19 8.04 5.32
C ILE A 55 -11.26 8.59 6.41
N ALA A 56 -10.06 8.02 6.55
CA ALA A 56 -9.07 8.49 7.51
C ALA A 56 -8.64 9.94 7.25
N ALA A 57 -8.43 10.30 5.99
CA ALA A 57 -8.09 11.65 5.53
C ALA A 57 -9.26 12.64 5.64
N GLY A 58 -10.48 12.17 5.90
CA GLY A 58 -11.67 13.01 5.97
C GLY A 58 -12.19 13.46 4.60
N LEU A 59 -11.78 12.78 3.53
CA LEU A 59 -12.21 13.04 2.16
C LEU A 59 -13.49 12.27 1.79
N GLN A 60 -13.87 11.29 2.60
CA GLN A 60 -15.05 10.45 2.41
C GLN A 60 -15.69 10.14 3.77
N GLU A 61 -17.02 10.04 3.80
CA GLU A 61 -17.74 9.51 4.96
C GLU A 61 -17.91 7.99 4.82
N GLY A 62 -17.80 7.28 5.94
CA GLY A 62 -17.91 5.82 5.97
C GLY A 62 -17.37 5.23 7.27
N GLU A 63 -17.46 3.92 7.37
CA GLU A 63 -16.87 3.12 8.45
C GLU A 63 -15.70 2.30 7.90
N PHE A 64 -14.77 1.95 8.78
CA PHE A 64 -13.66 1.10 8.39
C PHE A 64 -14.16 -0.29 8.00
N TYR A 65 -13.54 -0.88 6.97
CA TYR A 65 -13.80 -2.24 6.55
C TYR A 65 -12.48 -3.02 6.35
N GLY A 66 -12.53 -4.33 6.58
CA GLY A 66 -11.41 -5.24 6.31
C GLY A 66 -10.65 -5.65 7.57
N MET A 67 -9.42 -6.10 7.38
CA MET A 67 -8.61 -6.67 8.46
C MET A 67 -7.86 -5.61 9.26
N VAL A 68 -7.46 -5.95 10.49
CA VAL A 68 -6.62 -5.08 11.36
C VAL A 68 -5.25 -4.70 10.78
N PHE A 69 -4.90 -5.20 9.60
CA PHE A 69 -3.67 -4.91 8.90
C PHE A 69 -3.91 -4.45 7.46
N GLN A 70 -5.14 -4.04 7.10
CA GLN A 70 -5.51 -3.68 5.72
C GLN A 70 -4.62 -2.56 5.14
N ASP A 71 -4.12 -1.67 6.00
CA ASP A 71 -3.16 -0.63 5.58
C ASP A 71 -1.90 -1.20 4.94
N SER A 72 -1.48 -2.40 5.35
CA SER A 72 -0.28 -3.05 4.79
C SER A 72 -0.43 -3.48 3.34
N ASP A 73 -1.66 -3.67 2.85
CA ASP A 73 -1.88 -4.06 1.45
C ASP A 73 -1.57 -2.89 0.51
N VAL A 74 -1.91 -1.66 0.92
CA VAL A 74 -1.55 -0.44 0.18
C VAL A 74 -0.05 -0.20 0.21
N ALA A 75 0.59 -0.36 1.38
CA ALA A 75 2.03 -0.18 1.54
C ALA A 75 2.84 -1.17 0.68
N LYS A 76 2.46 -2.45 0.67
CA LYS A 76 3.09 -3.47 -0.19
C LYS A 76 2.88 -3.23 -1.68
N TRP A 77 1.70 -2.70 -2.04
CA TRP A 77 1.44 -2.32 -3.42
C TRP A 77 2.34 -1.16 -3.86
N LEU A 78 2.49 -0.12 -3.02
CA LEU A 78 3.45 0.97 -3.26
C LEU A 78 4.89 0.48 -3.37
N GLU A 79 5.30 -0.46 -2.51
CA GLU A 79 6.63 -1.07 -2.58
C GLU A 79 6.84 -1.78 -3.93
N ALA A 80 5.87 -2.59 -4.37
CA ALA A 80 5.93 -3.28 -5.67
C ALA A 80 5.99 -2.28 -6.84
N VAL A 81 5.24 -1.17 -6.75
CA VAL A 81 5.26 -0.09 -7.73
C VAL A 81 6.64 0.57 -7.79
N ALA A 82 7.25 0.89 -6.65
CA ALA A 82 8.59 1.48 -6.60
C ALA A 82 9.64 0.58 -7.28
N TRP A 83 9.61 -0.73 -7.01
CA TRP A 83 10.48 -1.71 -7.66
C TRP A 83 10.20 -1.85 -9.16
N SER A 84 8.95 -1.75 -9.58
CA SER A 84 8.54 -1.78 -10.98
C SER A 84 9.07 -0.56 -11.75
N LEU A 85 8.89 0.64 -11.20
CA LEU A 85 9.33 1.91 -11.78
C LEU A 85 10.85 2.01 -11.91
N CYS A 86 11.61 1.38 -11.00
CA CYS A 86 13.06 1.28 -11.13
C CYS A 86 13.48 0.53 -12.41
N GLN A 87 12.71 -0.48 -12.83
CA GLN A 87 13.03 -1.30 -14.00
C GLN A 87 12.48 -0.73 -15.30
N LYS A 88 11.27 -0.17 -15.24
CA LYS A 88 10.60 0.44 -16.40
C LYS A 88 9.79 1.64 -15.93
N PRO A 89 10.23 2.87 -16.23
CA PRO A 89 9.47 4.06 -15.93
C PRO A 89 8.08 4.02 -16.59
N ASP A 90 7.08 4.43 -15.82
CA ASP A 90 5.68 4.51 -16.24
C ASP A 90 5.05 5.72 -15.53
N ALA A 91 4.79 6.79 -16.28
CA ALA A 91 4.37 8.07 -15.72
C ALA A 91 2.96 8.03 -15.10
N GLU A 92 2.06 7.18 -15.62
CA GLU A 92 0.71 7.06 -15.06
C GLU A 92 0.72 6.24 -13.77
N LEU A 93 1.54 5.19 -13.72
CA LEU A 93 1.74 4.41 -12.51
C LEU A 93 2.44 5.24 -11.42
N GLU A 94 3.46 6.03 -11.78
CA GLU A 94 4.14 6.95 -10.88
C GLU A 94 3.19 8.01 -10.32
N LYS A 95 2.37 8.63 -11.17
CA LYS A 95 1.32 9.56 -10.74
C LYS A 95 0.33 8.91 -9.78
N THR A 96 -0.09 7.68 -10.06
CA THR A 96 -1.01 6.93 -9.19
C THR A 96 -0.37 6.69 -7.82
N ALA A 97 0.90 6.32 -7.77
CA ALA A 97 1.63 6.16 -6.51
C ALA A 97 1.74 7.48 -5.74
N ASP A 98 2.06 8.58 -6.42
CA ASP A 98 2.12 9.91 -5.81
C ASP A 98 0.77 10.34 -5.20
N GLU A 99 -0.34 10.06 -5.89
CA GLU A 99 -1.69 10.33 -5.37
C GLU A 99 -1.99 9.54 -4.09
N VAL A 100 -1.55 8.27 -4.01
CA VAL A 100 -1.71 7.44 -2.80
C VAL A 100 -0.81 7.93 -1.66
N ILE A 101 0.43 8.33 -1.95
CA ILE A 101 1.35 8.92 -0.97
C ILE A 101 0.78 10.22 -0.41
N GLU A 102 0.21 11.07 -1.28
CA GLU A 102 -0.45 12.30 -0.83
C GLU A 102 -1.69 11.99 0.01
N LEU A 103 -2.47 10.97 -0.37
CA LEU A 103 -3.59 10.51 0.43
C LEU A 103 -3.15 10.07 1.83
N ASP A 104 -2.03 9.33 1.96
CA ASP A 104 -1.47 9.00 3.28
C ASP A 104 -1.09 10.27 4.06
N ARG A 105 -0.42 11.22 3.40
CA ARG A 105 0.02 12.46 4.06
C ARG A 105 -1.13 13.24 4.69
N LEU A 106 -2.30 13.28 4.02
CA LEU A 106 -3.49 13.94 4.53
C LEU A 106 -4.09 13.26 5.78
N ARG A 107 -3.80 11.97 6.01
CA ARG A 107 -4.25 11.27 7.22
C ARG A 107 -3.54 11.86 8.44
N PRO A 108 -4.27 12.29 9.49
CA PRO A 108 -3.64 12.70 10.74
C PRO A 108 -2.81 11.55 11.30
N MET A 109 -1.64 11.82 11.90
CA MET A 109 -0.76 10.78 12.47
C MET A 109 -1.45 9.87 13.51
N ARG A 110 -2.56 10.35 14.12
CA ARG A 110 -3.42 9.54 15.01
C ARG A 110 -4.31 8.53 14.27
N ARG A 111 -4.52 8.73 12.97
CA ARG A 111 -5.39 7.95 12.07
C ARG A 111 -4.64 7.05 11.08
N ARG A 112 -3.30 7.12 11.05
CA ARG A 112 -2.43 6.33 10.15
C ARG A 112 -2.17 4.89 10.62
N LEU A 113 -2.86 4.44 11.67
CA LEU A 113 -2.69 3.09 12.21
C LEU A 113 -4.05 2.42 12.32
N SER A 114 -4.13 1.22 11.75
CA SER A 114 -5.27 0.32 11.67
C SER A 114 -6.24 0.36 12.85
N GLN A 115 -5.73 0.45 14.07
CA GLN A 115 -6.52 0.46 15.29
C GLN A 115 -7.44 1.69 15.45
N TYR A 116 -7.05 2.86 14.93
CA TYR A 116 -7.88 4.06 14.98
C TYR A 116 -9.09 3.95 14.04
N LEU A 117 -8.87 3.35 12.87
CA LEU A 117 -9.92 3.15 11.88
C LEU A 117 -10.89 2.05 12.35
N LEU A 118 -10.38 0.91 12.85
CA LEU A 118 -11.22 -0.22 13.30
C LEU A 118 -12.19 0.12 14.43
N TYR A 119 -11.79 0.98 15.36
CA TYR A 119 -12.62 1.29 16.52
C TYR A 119 -13.32 2.66 16.42
N GLY A 120 -13.22 3.31 15.27
CA GLY A 120 -13.91 4.55 14.93
C GLY A 120 -13.52 5.79 15.75
N LYS A 121 -14.23 6.90 15.53
CA LYS A 121 -14.04 8.20 16.23
C LYS A 121 -14.12 8.09 17.77
N SER A 122 -14.68 7.00 18.31
CA SER A 122 -15.08 6.86 19.72
C SER A 122 -14.03 6.24 20.64
N THR A 123 -12.87 5.78 20.13
CA THR A 123 -11.88 5.05 20.96
C THR A 123 -10.40 5.40 20.69
N PRO A 124 -10.03 6.69 20.63
CA PRO A 124 -8.62 7.11 20.49
C PRO A 124 -7.70 6.64 21.64
N LYS A 125 -8.27 6.12 22.75
CA LYS A 125 -7.54 5.58 23.90
C LYS A 125 -7.05 4.14 23.72
N LYS A 126 -7.43 3.44 22.64
CA LYS A 126 -7.02 2.04 22.44
C LYS A 126 -5.68 1.88 21.74
N ARG A 127 -5.20 2.88 21.00
CA ARG A 127 -3.89 2.83 20.30
C ARG A 127 -2.79 2.25 21.20
N TRP A 128 -2.01 1.31 20.68
CA TRP A 128 -0.95 0.59 21.40
C TRP A 128 -1.40 -0.28 22.58
N SER A 129 -2.71 -0.49 22.78
CA SER A 129 -3.22 -1.34 23.88
C SER A 129 -3.14 -2.84 23.58
N ASN A 130 -3.02 -3.23 22.30
CA ASN A 130 -2.96 -4.63 21.90
C ASN A 130 -1.95 -4.82 20.74
N LEU A 131 -0.66 -4.80 21.08
CA LEU A 131 0.43 -5.02 20.13
C LEU A 131 0.49 -6.45 19.57
N ALA A 132 -0.09 -7.43 20.27
CA ALA A 132 -0.06 -8.82 19.86
C ALA A 132 -0.94 -9.08 18.62
N GLU A 133 -2.13 -8.47 18.57
CA GLU A 133 -3.14 -8.80 17.57
C GLU A 133 -3.45 -7.66 16.59
N CYS A 134 -3.22 -6.40 16.96
CA CYS A 134 -3.71 -5.28 16.16
C CYS A 134 -2.73 -4.76 15.09
N HIS A 135 -1.54 -5.36 14.95
CA HIS A 135 -0.64 -5.13 13.83
C HIS A 135 -0.20 -3.67 13.61
N GLU A 136 -0.30 -2.79 14.62
CA GLU A 136 0.05 -1.36 14.47
C GLU A 136 1.52 -1.18 14.07
N LEU A 137 2.44 -1.87 14.76
CA LEU A 137 3.87 -1.83 14.40
C LEU A 137 4.18 -2.57 13.10
N TYR A 138 3.36 -3.58 12.75
CA TYR A 138 3.52 -4.31 11.51
C TYR A 138 3.15 -3.43 10.31
N CYS A 139 2.01 -2.73 10.35
CA CYS A 139 1.62 -1.78 9.32
C CYS A 139 2.60 -0.62 9.20
N ALA A 140 3.04 -0.04 10.33
CA ALA A 140 4.03 1.03 10.33
C ALA A 140 5.44 0.60 9.88
N GLY A 141 5.70 -0.72 9.85
CA GLY A 141 6.97 -1.27 9.38
C GLY A 141 6.99 -1.51 7.87
N HIS A 142 5.82 -1.53 7.21
CA HIS A 142 5.77 -1.54 5.76
C HIS A 142 6.08 -0.13 5.21
N PRO A 143 6.59 -0.02 3.98
CA PRO A 143 6.98 1.27 3.42
C PRO A 143 5.77 2.22 3.31
N ASP A 144 5.85 3.38 3.96
CA ASP A 144 4.89 4.50 3.88
C ASP A 144 5.30 5.51 2.78
#